data_AF-A0A3N4LLD4-F1
#
_entry.id   AF-A0A3N4LLD4-F1
#
_cell.length_a   1.000
_cell.length_b   1.000
_cell.length_c   1.000
_cell.angle_alpha   90.00
_cell.angle_beta   90.00
_cell.angle_gamma   90.00
#
_symmetry.space_group_name_H-M   'P 1'
#
loop_
_entity.id
_entity.type
_entity.pdbx_description
1 polymer ?
#
loop_
_entity_poly.entity_id
_entity_poly.type
_entity_poly.pdbx_seq_one_letter_code
_entity_poly.pdbx_strand_id
1 'polypeptide(L)'
;MGLAVGRQKAIVQASARSKVARTDGNQEFYLVLETISTSGHVIPPFIVWANKVHCIGFYATDSRPTIFSHLPSSYMDNDLGLDYIMKHFDKYIRWEIINSRMLIVDGHSSHIA
;
A
#
# COMPACT_ATOMS: atom_id res chain seq x y z
N MET A 1 7.40 1.49 5.20
CA MET A 1 7.22 1.68 6.66
C MET A 1 5.81 1.22 7.01
N GLY A 2 5.62 0.27 7.94
CA GLY A 2 4.30 -0.33 8.21
C GLY A 2 3.65 0.21 9.50
N LEU A 3 2.34 0.46 9.47
CA LEU A 3 1.52 0.66 10.68
C LEU A 3 0.81 -0.64 11.03
N ALA A 4 0.91 -1.07 12.29
CA ALA A 4 0.25 -2.28 12.80
C ALA A 4 -0.92 -1.93 13.72
N VAL A 5 -2.10 -2.50 13.47
CA VAL A 5 -3.27 -2.43 14.37
C VAL A 5 -3.91 -3.82 14.43
N GLY A 6 -3.91 -4.47 15.60
CA GLY A 6 -4.47 -5.81 15.79
C GLY A 6 -5.08 -6.04 17.18
N ARG A 7 -6.15 -6.86 17.26
CA ARG A 7 -6.82 -7.29 18.50
C ARG A 7 -6.73 -8.82 18.63
N GLN A 8 -5.92 -9.31 19.58
CA GLN A 8 -5.84 -10.74 19.94
C GLN A 8 -6.75 -11.07 21.14
N LYS A 9 -7.45 -12.21 21.09
CA LYS A 9 -8.11 -12.85 22.24
C LYS A 9 -7.37 -14.15 22.58
N ALA A 10 -6.96 -14.32 23.83
CA ALA A 10 -6.33 -15.54 24.34
C ALA A 10 -7.15 -16.08 25.53
N ILE A 11 -7.38 -17.39 25.59
CA ILE A 11 -7.97 -18.07 26.75
C ILE A 11 -6.82 -18.53 27.62
N VAL A 12 -6.73 -17.97 28.83
CA VAL A 12 -5.69 -18.32 29.81
C VAL A 12 -6.28 -18.46 31.20
N GLN A 13 -5.63 -19.24 32.06
CA GLN A 13 -5.93 -19.26 33.48
C GLN A 13 -5.75 -17.86 34.08
N ALA A 14 -6.61 -17.50 35.05
CA ALA A 14 -6.63 -16.17 35.64
C ALA A 14 -5.26 -15.70 36.18
N SER A 15 -4.46 -16.64 36.71
CA SER A 15 -3.11 -16.39 37.24
C SER A 15 -2.04 -16.11 36.17
N ALA A 16 -2.29 -16.47 34.91
CA ALA A 16 -1.36 -16.30 33.80
C ALA A 16 -1.70 -15.09 32.90
N ARG A 17 -2.74 -14.31 33.26
CA ARG A 17 -3.24 -13.18 32.47
C ARG A 17 -2.18 -12.10 32.18
N SER A 18 -1.24 -11.88 33.08
CA SER A 18 -0.11 -10.94 32.92
C SER A 18 1.07 -11.51 32.14
N LYS A 19 1.10 -12.84 31.91
CA LYS A 19 2.18 -13.55 31.20
C LYS A 19 1.87 -13.77 29.72
N VAL A 20 0.67 -13.42 29.26
CA VAL A 20 0.34 -13.42 27.85
C VAL A 20 1.07 -12.25 27.21
N ALA A 21 2.21 -12.52 26.59
CA ALA A 21 2.80 -11.60 25.66
C ALA A 21 1.74 -11.29 24.60
N ARG A 22 1.35 -10.01 24.49
CA ARG A 22 0.60 -9.55 23.32
C ARG A 22 1.57 -9.65 22.16
N THR A 23 1.63 -10.81 21.52
CA THR A 23 2.22 -10.89 20.20
C THR A 23 1.43 -9.95 19.30
N ASP A 24 2.11 -9.34 18.33
CA ASP A 24 1.51 -8.48 17.31
C ASP A 24 0.59 -9.34 16.43
N GLY A 25 -0.56 -9.70 16.99
CA GLY A 25 -1.45 -10.71 16.46
C GLY A 25 -2.19 -10.16 15.26
N ASN A 26 -1.90 -10.77 14.11
CA ASN A 26 -2.41 -10.45 12.78
C ASN A 26 -2.01 -9.03 12.32
N GLN A 27 -0.81 -8.92 11.74
CA GLN A 27 -0.39 -7.73 11.02
C GLN A 27 -1.07 -7.73 9.65
N GLU A 28 -1.99 -6.79 9.45
CA GLU A 28 -2.51 -6.50 8.13
C GLU A 28 -1.58 -5.48 7.47
N PHE A 29 -1.24 -5.72 6.21
CA PHE A 29 -0.36 -4.85 5.45
C PHE A 29 -1.16 -3.97 4.50
N TYR A 30 -0.72 -2.72 4.38
CA TYR A 30 -1.06 -1.82 3.28
C TYR A 30 0.10 -1.86 2.29
N LEU A 31 -0.21 -1.98 1.00
CA LEU A 31 0.75 -1.72 -0.06
C LEU A 31 0.64 -0.26 -0.45
N VAL A 32 1.78 0.44 -0.48
CA VAL A 32 1.86 1.83 -0.91
C VAL A 32 2.82 1.90 -2.08
N LEU A 33 2.35 2.37 -3.22
CA LEU A 33 3.12 2.56 -4.43
C LEU A 33 3.34 4.05 -4.65
N GLU A 34 4.60 4.47 -4.47
CA GLU A 34 5.03 5.85 -4.64
C GLU A 34 5.96 5.95 -5.83
N THR A 35 5.87 7.03 -6.59
CA THR A 35 6.77 7.29 -7.72
C THR A 35 7.05 8.78 -7.82
N ILE A 36 8.33 9.09 -7.98
CA ILE A 36 8.85 10.45 -8.09
C ILE A 36 9.80 10.54 -9.29
N SER A 37 9.78 11.68 -9.97
CA SER A 37 10.71 11.98 -11.06
C SER A 37 11.94 12.75 -10.58
N THR A 38 12.96 12.83 -11.42
CA THR A 38 14.15 13.69 -11.19
C THR A 38 13.81 15.18 -11.19
N SER A 39 12.70 15.59 -11.80
CA SER A 39 12.20 16.97 -11.76
C SER A 39 11.40 17.28 -10.48
N GLY A 40 11.23 16.31 -9.59
CA GLY A 40 10.43 16.44 -8.37
C GLY A 40 8.93 16.30 -8.60
N HIS A 41 8.50 15.83 -9.78
CA HIS A 41 7.10 15.48 -10.00
C HIS A 41 6.77 14.22 -9.20
N VAL A 42 5.73 14.30 -8.37
CA VAL A 42 5.28 13.20 -7.52
C VAL A 42 3.96 12.69 -8.07
N ILE A 43 3.94 11.42 -8.46
CA ILE A 43 2.68 10.74 -8.80
C ILE A 43 1.89 10.56 -7.50
N PRO A 44 0.57 10.82 -7.48
CA PRO A 44 -0.30 10.49 -6.35
C PRO A 44 -0.01 9.08 -5.80
N PRO A 45 0.24 8.91 -4.50
CA PRO A 45 0.47 7.58 -3.93
C PRO A 45 -0.74 6.67 -4.21
N PHE A 46 -0.47 5.41 -4.59
CA PHE A 46 -1.51 4.40 -4.75
C PHE A 46 -1.47 3.43 -3.57
N ILE A 47 -2.52 3.48 -2.74
CA ILE A 47 -2.63 2.73 -1.50
C ILE A 47 -3.63 1.60 -1.69
N VAL A 48 -3.17 0.37 -1.46
CA VAL A 48 -3.94 -0.86 -1.62
C VAL A 48 -4.04 -1.59 -0.29
N TRP A 49 -5.23 -2.06 0.06
CA TRP A 49 -5.46 -2.90 1.23
C TRP A 49 -6.47 -4.00 0.96
N ALA A 50 -6.42 -5.06 1.78
CA ALA A 50 -7.29 -6.24 1.66
C ALA A 50 -8.30 -6.43 2.79
N ASN A 51 -8.32 -5.49 3.75
CA ASN A 51 -9.17 -5.60 4.92
C ASN A 51 -10.58 -5.03 4.72
N LYS A 52 -11.50 -5.49 5.58
CA LYS A 52 -12.92 -5.11 5.54
C LYS A 52 -13.21 -3.71 6.08
N VAL A 53 -12.26 -3.04 6.72
CA VAL A 53 -12.50 -1.75 7.41
C VAL A 53 -11.39 -0.77 7.09
N HIS A 54 -11.66 0.10 6.12
CA HIS A 54 -10.82 1.26 5.82
C HIS A 54 -11.32 2.49 6.60
N CYS A 55 -10.54 2.96 7.57
CA CYS A 55 -10.83 4.20 8.27
C CYS A 55 -10.20 5.39 7.52
N ILE A 56 -10.89 5.88 6.49
CA ILE A 56 -10.49 7.07 5.69
C ILE A 56 -10.18 8.29 6.57
N GLY A 57 -10.83 8.41 7.73
CA GLY A 57 -10.64 9.52 8.66
C GLY A 57 -9.20 9.70 9.18
N PHE A 58 -8.33 8.69 9.07
CA PHE A 58 -6.93 8.81 9.50
C PHE A 58 -6.06 9.64 8.55
N TYR A 59 -6.45 9.78 7.29
CA TYR A 59 -5.66 10.47 6.26
C TYR A 59 -6.40 11.67 5.65
N ALA A 60 -7.60 11.98 6.16
CA ALA A 60 -8.45 13.07 5.68
C ALA A 60 -7.84 14.48 5.88
N THR A 61 -6.70 14.59 6.58
CA THR A 61 -5.98 15.84 6.80
C THR A 61 -4.88 16.13 5.77
N ASP A 62 -4.51 15.16 4.92
CA ASP A 62 -3.55 15.38 3.84
C ASP A 62 -4.24 15.97 2.61
N SER A 63 -3.76 17.11 2.13
CA SER A 63 -4.30 17.80 0.95
C SER A 63 -3.79 17.21 -0.37
N ARG A 64 -2.83 16.30 -0.32
CA ARG A 64 -2.25 15.68 -1.52
C ARG A 64 -3.21 14.61 -2.08
N PRO A 65 -3.43 14.60 -3.41
CA PRO A 65 -4.23 13.56 -4.04
C PRO A 65 -3.61 12.20 -3.73
N THR A 66 -4.40 11.33 -3.11
CA THR A 66 -4.04 9.94 -2.79
C THR A 66 -5.10 9.03 -3.36
N ILE A 67 -4.69 7.97 -4.05
CA ILE A 67 -5.60 7.02 -4.66
C ILE A 67 -5.67 5.77 -3.80
N PHE A 68 -6.89 5.37 -3.47
CA PHE A 68 -7.19 4.26 -2.57
C PHE A 68 -7.88 3.14 -3.36
N SER A 69 -7.39 1.91 -3.24
CA SER A 69 -8.03 0.72 -3.82
C SER A 69 -8.12 -0.43 -2.82
N HIS A 70 -9.25 -1.10 -2.81
CA HIS A 70 -9.46 -2.31 -2.01
C HIS A 70 -9.37 -3.53 -2.92
N LEU A 71 -8.40 -4.41 -2.65
CA LEU A 71 -8.18 -5.64 -3.41
C LEU A 71 -8.20 -6.88 -2.49
N PRO A 72 -8.46 -8.09 -3.01
CA PRO A 72 -8.46 -9.31 -2.19
C PRO A 72 -7.11 -9.63 -1.52
N SER A 73 -6.02 -9.06 -2.02
CA SER A 73 -4.65 -9.18 -1.50
C SER A 73 -4.03 -7.78 -1.41
N SER A 74 -3.22 -7.57 -0.37
CA SER A 74 -2.42 -6.35 -0.20
C SER A 74 -0.94 -6.57 -0.52
N TYR A 75 -0.61 -7.64 -1.25
CA TYR A 75 0.72 -7.87 -1.81
C TYR A 75 0.75 -7.50 -3.29
N MET A 76 1.94 -7.15 -3.78
CA MET A 76 2.15 -6.87 -5.20
C MET A 76 2.22 -8.19 -5.98
N ASP A 77 1.37 -8.33 -6.99
CA ASP A 77 1.41 -9.39 -7.99
C ASP A 77 1.55 -8.80 -9.40
N ASN A 78 1.67 -9.65 -10.42
CA ASN A 78 1.87 -9.22 -11.81
C ASN A 78 0.69 -8.39 -12.32
N ASP A 79 -0.54 -8.76 -11.96
CA ASP A 79 -1.75 -8.07 -12.41
C ASP A 79 -1.83 -6.67 -11.80
N LEU A 80 -1.57 -6.53 -10.50
CA LEU A 80 -1.52 -5.25 -9.82
C LEU A 80 -0.36 -4.37 -10.31
N GLY A 81 0.80 -4.98 -10.57
CA GLY A 81 1.94 -4.30 -11.16
C GLY A 81 1.62 -3.72 -12.55
N LEU A 82 0.99 -4.52 -13.41
CA LEU A 82 0.55 -4.09 -14.74
C LEU A 82 -0.55 -3.01 -14.65
N ASP A 83 -1.53 -3.20 -13.75
CA ASP A 83 -2.61 -2.24 -13.53
C ASP A 83 -2.07 -0.88 -13.08
N TYR A 84 -1.09 -0.88 -12.18
CA TYR A 84 -0.37 0.31 -11.75
C TYR A 84 0.29 1.02 -12.93
N ILE A 85 1.04 0.30 -13.76
CA ILE A 85 1.74 0.89 -14.92
C ILE A 85 0.72 1.49 -15.91
N MET A 86 -0.31 0.73 -16.27
CA MET A 86 -1.26 1.10 -17.32
C MET A 86 -2.26 2.18 -16.89
N LYS A 87 -2.77 2.11 -15.64
CA LYS A 87 -3.87 2.96 -15.19
C LYS A 87 -3.44 4.08 -14.26
N HIS A 88 -2.28 3.95 -13.61
CA HIS A 88 -1.81 4.93 -12.64
C HIS A 88 -0.62 5.72 -13.18
N PHE A 89 0.51 5.05 -13.42
CA PHE A 89 1.72 5.71 -13.94
C PHE A 89 1.46 6.45 -15.25
N ASP A 90 0.87 5.77 -16.23
CA ASP A 90 0.59 6.38 -17.52
C ASP A 90 -0.44 7.53 -17.41
N LYS A 91 -1.50 7.36 -16.63
CA LYS A 91 -2.54 8.39 -16.44
C LYS A 91 -1.99 9.71 -15.91
N TYR A 92 -1.10 9.66 -14.91
CA TYR A 92 -0.59 10.86 -14.25
C TYR A 92 0.57 11.51 -15.01
N ILE A 93 1.26 10.78 -15.89
CA ILE A 93 2.43 11.31 -16.62
C ILE A 93 2.13 11.62 -18.09
N ARG A 94 1.14 10.96 -18.73
CA ARG A 94 0.88 11.06 -20.19
C ARG A 94 0.72 12.48 -20.71
N TRP A 95 0.15 13.38 -19.90
CA TRP A 95 -0.12 14.76 -20.32
C TRP A 95 1.02 15.74 -20.01
N GLU A 96 1.95 15.36 -19.13
CA GLU A 96 3.08 16.22 -18.74
C GLU A 96 4.34 15.96 -19.56
N ILE A 97 4.56 14.71 -20.00
CA ILE A 97 5.77 14.34 -20.73
C ILE A 97 5.41 13.97 -22.17
N ILE A 98 5.73 14.88 -23.09
CA ILE A 98 5.49 14.73 -24.54
C ILE A 98 6.42 13.68 -25.18
N ASN A 99 7.55 13.38 -24.52
CA ASN A 99 8.60 12.50 -25.00
C ASN A 99 8.58 11.12 -24.29
N SER A 100 9.64 10.32 -24.51
CA SER A 100 9.85 9.04 -23.82
C SER A 100 9.77 9.17 -22.31
N ARG A 101 9.12 8.18 -21.68
CA ARG A 101 8.93 8.09 -20.23
C ARG A 101 9.65 6.83 -19.74
N MET A 102 10.37 6.96 -18.62
CA MET A 102 11.10 5.85 -18.01
C MET A 102 10.57 5.62 -16.60
N LEU A 103 10.18 4.38 -16.33
CA LEU A 103 9.86 3.89 -14.99
C LEU A 103 10.97 2.92 -14.58
N ILE A 104 11.60 3.16 -13.43
CA ILE A 104 12.59 2.25 -12.85
C ILE A 104 11.91 1.56 -11.68
N VAL A 105 11.90 0.23 -11.72
CA VAL A 105 11.40 -0.66 -10.67
C VAL A 105 12.53 -1.59 -10.24
N ASP A 106 12.42 -2.18 -9.05
CA ASP A 106 13.39 -3.19 -8.62
C ASP A 106 13.21 -4.50 -9.42
N GLY A 107 14.14 -5.45 -9.24
CA GLY A 107 14.15 -6.72 -9.96
C GLY A 107 13.17 -7.77 -9.41
N HIS A 108 12.16 -7.39 -8.63
CA HIS A 108 11.19 -8.34 -8.08
C HIS A 108 10.34 -8.97 -9.19
N SER A 109 9.99 -10.24 -9.03
CA SER A 109 9.28 -11.01 -10.06
C SER A 109 7.91 -10.43 -10.42
N SER A 110 7.26 -9.71 -9.50
CA SER A 110 5.99 -9.00 -9.78
C SER A 110 6.12 -7.87 -10.81
N HIS A 111 7.34 -7.44 -11.11
CA HIS A 111 7.63 -6.42 -12.13
C HIS A 111 8.03 -7.01 -13.48
N ILE A 112 8.38 -8.30 -13.50
CA ILE A 112 8.90 -9.01 -14.66
C ILE A 112 7.77 -9.92 -15.13
N ALA A 113 6.90 -9.37 -15.97
CA ALA A 113 5.86 -10.14 -16.66
C ALA A 113 6.49 -11.17 -17.61
#